data_AF-A0A396ZLQ1-F1
#
_entry.id   AF-A0A396ZLQ1-F1
#
_cell.length_a   1.000
_cell.length_b   1.000
_cell.length_c   1.000
_cell.angle_alpha   90.00
_cell.angle_beta   90.00
_cell.angle_gamma   90.00
#
_symmetry.space_group_name_H-M   'P 1'
#
loop_
_entity.id
_entity.type
_entity.pdbx_description
1 polymer ?
#
loop_
_entity_poly.entity_id
_entity_poly.type
_entity_poly.pdbx_seq_one_letter_code
_entity_poly.pdbx_strand_id
1 'polypeptide(L)'
;MADAVQYVMEKMIPELEDLQHLQIFTKDEVRQIVQKRRDFEYTMKRTPLRKVDCLRYIEYELNLDALRRQRKKRMGLTKLSLSDHSGMQRVHNIFDRALMKHRGDVDLWLQHIAFCKNTGSSKLLSKLFTNTRREVLGLDTEKTKPKELSLDIAPVDGEDTPIDATTDSESATEKSRQEILQGAIPKIVFRNAIQGTI
;
A
#
# COMPACT_ATOMS: atom_id res chain seq x y z
N MET A 1 -4.81 -20.39 0.67
CA MET A 1 -4.39 -19.05 0.16
C MET A 1 -5.30 -18.59 -0.97
N ALA A 2 -5.65 -19.47 -1.91
CA ALA A 2 -6.58 -19.17 -2.99
C ALA A 2 -7.98 -18.75 -2.50
N ASP A 3 -8.59 -19.48 -1.56
CA ASP A 3 -9.96 -19.22 -1.09
C ASP A 3 -10.15 -17.82 -0.49
N ALA A 4 -9.16 -17.32 0.26
CA ALA A 4 -9.21 -15.97 0.83
C ALA A 4 -9.10 -14.89 -0.23
N VAL A 5 -8.29 -15.11 -1.28
CA VAL A 5 -8.17 -14.20 -2.42
C VAL A 5 -9.47 -14.21 -3.22
N GLN A 6 -10.03 -15.39 -3.45
CA GLN A 6 -11.30 -15.55 -4.17
C GLN A 6 -12.44 -14.82 -3.45
N TYR A 7 -12.56 -14.99 -2.13
CA TYR A 7 -13.55 -14.27 -1.33
C TYR A 7 -13.43 -12.74 -1.44
N VAL A 8 -12.19 -12.22 -1.45
CA VAL A 8 -11.96 -10.78 -1.61
C VAL A 8 -12.32 -10.32 -3.02
N MET A 9 -12.01 -11.12 -4.06
CA MET A 9 -12.39 -10.85 -5.45
C MET A 9 -13.90 -10.88 -5.67
N GLU A 10 -14.62 -11.81 -5.05
CA GLU A 10 -16.09 -11.92 -5.13
C GLU A 10 -16.79 -10.66 -4.61
N LYS A 11 -16.27 -10.07 -3.53
CA LYS A 11 -16.77 -8.78 -3.03
C LYS A 11 -16.58 -7.62 -4.00
N MET A 12 -15.68 -7.73 -4.97
CA MET A 12 -15.43 -6.70 -5.99
C MET A 12 -16.30 -6.89 -7.25
N ILE A 13 -17.09 -7.95 -7.34
CA ILE A 13 -17.91 -8.18 -8.54
C ILE A 13 -18.96 -7.08 -8.74
N PRO A 14 -19.74 -6.67 -7.72
CA PRO A 14 -20.81 -5.70 -7.92
C PRO A 14 -20.33 -4.32 -8.40
N GLU A 15 -19.15 -3.87 -7.93
CA GLU A 15 -18.56 -2.61 -8.39
C GLU A 15 -18.09 -2.69 -9.85
N LEU A 16 -17.58 -3.83 -10.30
CA LEU A 16 -17.09 -3.99 -11.66
C LEU A 16 -18.24 -4.12 -12.66
N GLU A 17 -19.32 -4.78 -12.26
CA GLU A 17 -20.57 -4.85 -13.04
C GLU A 17 -21.20 -3.47 -13.20
N ASP A 18 -21.23 -2.67 -12.13
CA ASP A 18 -21.73 -1.30 -12.17
C ASP A 18 -20.88 -0.41 -13.10
N LEU A 19 -19.54 -0.50 -13.02
CA LEU A 19 -18.63 0.20 -13.94
C LEU A 19 -18.86 -0.18 -15.41
N GLN A 20 -19.17 -1.44 -15.67
CA GLN A 20 -19.46 -1.94 -17.01
C GLN A 20 -20.84 -1.48 -17.50
N HIS A 21 -21.85 -1.49 -16.62
CA HIS A 21 -23.22 -1.05 -16.95
C HIS A 21 -23.27 0.45 -17.26
N LEU A 22 -22.49 1.25 -16.53
CA LEU A 22 -22.30 2.68 -16.80
C LEU A 22 -21.42 2.97 -18.03
N GLN A 23 -20.90 1.94 -18.71
CA GLN A 23 -20.00 2.02 -19.86
C GLN A 23 -18.76 2.91 -19.64
N ILE A 24 -18.29 3.03 -18.39
CA ILE A 24 -17.06 3.78 -18.07
C ILE A 24 -15.83 2.98 -18.49
N PHE A 25 -15.92 1.66 -18.38
CA PHE A 25 -14.90 0.72 -18.81
C PHE A 25 -15.49 -0.30 -19.78
N THR A 26 -14.69 -0.67 -20.78
CA THR A 26 -15.04 -1.75 -21.69
C THR A 26 -14.85 -3.12 -21.02
N LYS A 27 -15.50 -4.16 -21.54
CA LYS A 27 -15.39 -5.52 -21.00
C LYS A 27 -13.94 -6.03 -20.96
N ASP A 28 -13.11 -5.65 -21.94
CA ASP A 28 -11.72 -6.06 -22.01
C ASP A 28 -10.84 -5.33 -20.99
N GLU A 29 -11.11 -4.04 -20.74
CA GLU A 29 -10.47 -3.28 -19.66
C GLU A 29 -10.85 -3.85 -18.29
N VAL A 30 -12.12 -4.21 -18.07
CA VAL A 30 -12.56 -4.84 -16.82
C VAL A 30 -11.84 -6.16 -16.59
N ARG A 31 -11.66 -6.99 -17.62
CA ARG A 31 -10.86 -8.23 -17.50
C ARG A 31 -9.40 -7.94 -17.10
N GLN A 32 -8.79 -6.91 -17.66
CA GLN A 32 -7.44 -6.50 -17.28
C GLN A 32 -7.37 -6.01 -15.84
N ILE A 33 -8.35 -5.23 -15.39
CA ILE A 33 -8.45 -4.76 -13.99
C ILE A 33 -8.59 -5.94 -13.03
N VAL A 34 -9.46 -6.91 -13.35
CA VAL A 34 -9.65 -8.13 -12.54
C VAL A 34 -8.36 -8.91 -12.42
N GLN A 35 -7.63 -9.08 -13.53
CA GLN A 35 -6.36 -9.82 -13.52
C GLN A 35 -5.32 -9.09 -12.67
N LYS A 36 -5.15 -7.78 -12.85
CA LYS A 36 -4.21 -6.98 -12.06
C LYS A 36 -4.53 -7.01 -10.56
N ARG A 37 -5.80 -6.86 -10.20
CA ARG A 37 -6.25 -6.94 -8.79
C ARG A 37 -6.00 -8.30 -8.19
N ARG A 38 -6.26 -9.37 -8.94
CA ARG A 38 -5.95 -10.74 -8.51
C ARG A 38 -4.45 -10.90 -8.21
N ASP A 39 -3.57 -10.41 -9.09
CA ASP A 39 -2.12 -10.48 -8.90
C ASP A 39 -1.67 -9.70 -7.64
N PHE A 40 -2.25 -8.52 -7.41
CA PHE A 40 -2.00 -7.73 -6.20
C PHE A 40 -2.51 -8.43 -4.93
N GLU A 41 -3.69 -9.05 -4.94
CA GLU A 41 -4.20 -9.77 -3.77
C GLU A 41 -3.36 -11.01 -3.43
N TYR A 42 -2.85 -11.72 -4.44
CA TYR A 42 -1.86 -12.78 -4.21
C TYR A 42 -0.58 -12.23 -3.58
N THR A 43 -0.08 -11.11 -4.09
CA THR A 43 1.12 -10.45 -3.57
C THR A 43 0.91 -9.97 -2.13
N MET A 44 -0.26 -9.42 -1.81
CA MET A 44 -0.63 -8.96 -0.46
C MET A 44 -0.76 -10.10 0.55
N LYS A 45 -1.17 -11.29 0.10
CA LYS A 45 -1.30 -12.47 0.95
C LYS A 45 0.03 -13.20 1.18
N ARG A 46 1.05 -12.94 0.35
CA ARG A 46 2.40 -13.46 0.54
C ARG A 46 2.98 -13.05 1.90
N THR A 47 3.75 -13.96 2.48
CA THR A 47 4.58 -13.72 3.67
C THR A 47 6.05 -13.93 3.28
N PRO A 48 6.98 -13.01 3.61
CA PRO A 48 6.75 -11.69 4.20
C PRO A 48 6.11 -10.71 3.19
N LEU A 49 5.26 -9.80 3.69
CA LEU A 49 4.73 -8.71 2.87
C LEU A 49 5.77 -7.60 2.81
N ARG A 50 6.08 -7.12 1.61
CA ARG A 50 6.98 -5.99 1.41
C ARG A 50 6.15 -4.72 1.33
N LYS A 51 6.61 -3.66 2.01
CA LYS A 51 5.99 -2.33 1.98
C LYS A 51 5.81 -1.81 0.55
N VAL A 52 6.81 -2.03 -0.31
CA VAL A 52 6.81 -1.63 -1.72
C VAL A 52 5.60 -2.20 -2.47
N ASP A 53 5.22 -3.45 -2.20
CA ASP A 53 4.09 -4.08 -2.88
C ASP A 53 2.76 -3.45 -2.45
N CYS A 54 2.62 -3.05 -1.19
CA CYS A 54 1.46 -2.30 -0.71
C CYS A 54 1.35 -0.94 -1.41
N LEU A 55 2.46 -0.22 -1.48
CA LEU A 55 2.50 1.12 -2.09
C LEU A 55 2.16 1.04 -3.58
N ARG A 56 2.68 0.05 -4.30
CA ARG A 56 2.34 -0.19 -5.72
C ARG A 56 0.86 -0.49 -5.92
N TYR A 57 0.24 -1.23 -5.01
CA TYR A 57 -1.19 -1.50 -5.10
C TYR A 57 -2.03 -0.24 -4.84
N ILE A 58 -1.65 0.56 -3.84
CA ILE A 58 -2.30 1.85 -3.55
C ILE A 58 -2.20 2.78 -4.76
N GLU A 59 -1.01 2.92 -5.34
CA GLU A 59 -0.78 3.71 -6.55
C GLU A 59 -1.68 3.27 -7.70
N TYR A 60 -1.75 1.95 -7.94
CA TYR A 60 -2.61 1.40 -8.99
C TYR A 60 -4.09 1.76 -8.78
N GLU A 61 -4.63 1.60 -7.57
CA GLU A 61 -6.02 1.92 -7.29
C GLU A 61 -6.31 3.43 -7.37
N LEU A 62 -5.37 4.28 -6.95
CA LEU A 62 -5.50 5.74 -7.12
C LEU A 62 -5.51 6.17 -8.58
N ASN A 63 -4.66 5.56 -9.42
CA ASN A 63 -4.62 5.83 -10.84
C ASN A 63 -5.91 5.36 -11.54
N LEU A 64 -6.42 4.19 -11.16
CA LEU A 64 -7.71 3.69 -11.66
C LEU A 64 -8.87 4.62 -11.28
N ASP A 65 -8.86 5.13 -10.05
CA ASP A 65 -9.84 6.07 -9.55
C ASP A 65 -9.79 7.42 -10.28
N ALA A 66 -8.59 7.95 -10.53
CA ALA A 66 -8.39 9.17 -11.31
C ALA A 66 -8.91 8.99 -12.76
N LEU A 67 -8.60 7.85 -13.39
CA LEU A 67 -9.09 7.52 -14.73
C LEU A 67 -10.63 7.43 -14.76
N ARG A 68 -11.24 6.78 -13.76
CA ARG A 68 -12.70 6.72 -13.60
C ARG A 68 -13.28 8.13 -13.52
N ARG A 69 -12.74 8.99 -12.65
CA ARG A 69 -13.21 10.38 -12.49
C ARG A 69 -13.11 11.18 -13.78
N GLN A 70 -12.00 11.06 -14.51
CA GLN A 70 -11.80 11.76 -15.78
C GLN A 70 -12.80 11.30 -16.86
N ARG A 71 -13.01 9.99 -17.00
CA ARG A 71 -13.99 9.43 -17.95
C ARG A 71 -15.42 9.80 -17.57
N LYS A 72 -15.76 9.73 -16.29
CA LYS A 72 -17.07 10.13 -15.77
C LYS A 72 -17.37 11.60 -16.06
N LYS A 73 -16.39 12.50 -15.85
CA LYS A 73 -16.49 13.93 -16.20
C LYS A 73 -16.69 14.13 -17.70
N ARG A 74 -15.96 13.39 -18.55
CA ARG A 74 -16.09 13.46 -20.02
C ARG A 74 -17.46 13.02 -20.51
N MET A 75 -18.04 11.99 -19.89
CA MET A 75 -19.36 11.49 -20.24
C MET A 75 -20.53 12.26 -19.59
N GLY A 76 -20.25 13.26 -18.74
CA GLY A 76 -21.28 14.07 -18.10
C GLY A 76 -22.18 13.30 -17.11
N LEU A 77 -21.73 12.13 -16.65
CA LEU A 77 -22.50 11.29 -15.72
C LEU A 77 -22.48 11.91 -14.31
N THR A 78 -23.62 12.46 -13.90
CA THR A 78 -23.80 13.06 -12.56
C THR A 78 -24.30 12.07 -11.51
N LYS A 79 -24.76 10.88 -11.93
CA LYS A 79 -25.29 9.87 -11.01
C LYS A 79 -24.17 9.35 -10.10
N LEU A 80 -24.43 9.42 -8.80
CA LEU A 80 -23.62 8.75 -7.79
C LEU A 80 -23.90 7.25 -7.89
N SER A 81 -22.85 6.46 -8.03
CA SER A 81 -22.96 5.00 -8.11
C SER A 81 -22.14 4.32 -7.03
N LEU A 82 -22.41 3.04 -6.80
CA LEU A 82 -21.70 2.23 -5.82
C LEU A 82 -20.18 2.21 -6.10
N SER A 83 -19.84 2.25 -7.38
CA SER A 83 -18.46 2.32 -7.84
C SER A 83 -17.69 3.56 -7.38
N ASP A 84 -18.36 4.67 -7.06
CA ASP A 84 -17.69 5.93 -6.68
C ASP A 84 -17.01 5.84 -5.31
N HIS A 85 -17.62 5.16 -4.35
CA HIS A 85 -17.08 5.00 -3.01
C HIS A 85 -16.18 3.77 -2.87
N SER A 86 -16.40 2.75 -3.72
CA SER A 86 -15.69 1.47 -3.66
C SER A 86 -14.16 1.61 -3.80
N GLY A 87 -13.69 2.45 -4.73
CA GLY A 87 -12.27 2.70 -4.95
C GLY A 87 -11.57 3.31 -3.74
N MET A 88 -12.17 4.37 -3.16
CA MET A 88 -11.63 5.01 -1.96
C MET A 88 -11.63 4.06 -0.75
N GLN A 89 -12.71 3.31 -0.56
CA GLN A 89 -12.80 2.32 0.52
C GLN A 89 -11.74 1.24 0.37
N ARG A 90 -11.42 0.81 -0.86
CA ARG A 90 -10.35 -0.16 -1.11
C ARG A 90 -8.99 0.39 -0.70
N VAL A 91 -8.68 1.62 -1.07
CA VAL A 91 -7.41 2.26 -0.67
C VAL A 91 -7.27 2.27 0.85
N HIS A 92 -8.32 2.65 1.58
CA HIS A 92 -8.33 2.57 3.06
C HIS A 92 -8.11 1.15 3.58
N ASN A 93 -8.80 0.16 3.03
CA ASN A 93 -8.61 -1.24 3.44
C ASN A 93 -7.18 -1.74 3.18
N ILE A 94 -6.53 -1.30 2.10
CA ILE A 94 -5.14 -1.65 1.80
C ILE A 94 -4.21 -1.01 2.82
N PHE A 95 -4.41 0.28 3.15
CA PHE A 95 -3.67 0.95 4.21
C PHE A 95 -3.83 0.26 5.57
N ASP A 96 -5.06 -0.07 5.98
CA ASP A 96 -5.32 -0.76 7.24
C ASP A 96 -4.59 -2.10 7.30
N ARG A 97 -4.63 -2.89 6.22
CA ARG A 97 -3.88 -4.17 6.12
C ARG A 97 -2.37 -3.96 6.19
N ALA A 98 -1.85 -2.91 5.54
CA ALA A 98 -0.43 -2.59 5.56
C ALA A 98 0.03 -2.16 6.96
N LEU A 99 -0.76 -1.33 7.64
CA LEU A 99 -0.51 -0.86 9.00
C LEU A 99 -0.57 -2.00 10.03
N MET A 100 -1.50 -2.95 9.87
CA MET A 100 -1.57 -4.13 10.74
C MET A 100 -0.30 -5.00 10.66
N LYS A 101 0.35 -5.07 9.49
CA LYS A 101 1.60 -5.82 9.31
C LYS A 101 2.85 -5.00 9.64
N HIS A 102 2.85 -3.70 9.37
CA HIS A 102 3.98 -2.78 9.56
C HIS A 102 3.65 -1.72 10.60
N ARG A 103 3.33 -2.14 11.83
CA ARG A 103 2.88 -1.24 12.91
C ARG A 103 3.91 -0.18 13.31
N GLY A 104 5.19 -0.56 13.30
CA GLY A 104 6.30 0.33 13.69
C GLY A 104 6.76 1.33 12.63
N ASP A 105 6.13 1.37 11.45
CA ASP A 105 6.53 2.30 10.39
C ASP A 105 5.74 3.61 10.44
N VAL A 106 6.35 4.64 11.04
CA VAL A 106 5.75 5.97 11.18
C VAL A 106 5.45 6.63 9.83
N ASP A 107 6.25 6.38 8.79
CA ASP A 107 6.06 7.01 7.48
C ASP A 107 4.75 6.52 6.83
N LEU A 108 4.46 5.23 6.93
CA LEU A 108 3.21 4.65 6.44
C LEU A 108 1.97 5.22 7.16
N TRP A 109 2.08 5.47 8.46
CA TRP A 109 1.03 6.13 9.24
C TRP A 109 0.80 7.58 8.79
N LEU A 110 1.87 8.35 8.59
CA LEU A 110 1.79 9.73 8.10
C LEU A 110 1.15 9.79 6.71
N GLN A 111 1.53 8.88 5.81
CA GLN A 111 0.91 8.77 4.48
C GLN A 111 -0.60 8.47 4.59
N HIS A 112 -1.01 7.54 5.46
CA HIS A 112 -2.43 7.24 5.65
C HIS A 112 -3.21 8.42 6.25
N ILE A 113 -2.62 9.14 7.21
CA ILE A 113 -3.22 10.36 7.79
C ILE A 113 -3.38 11.45 6.73
N ALA A 114 -2.34 11.69 5.93
CA ALA A 114 -2.38 12.66 4.83
C ALA A 114 -3.49 12.31 3.83
N PHE A 115 -3.60 11.02 3.47
CA PHE A 115 -4.67 10.53 2.62
C PHE A 115 -6.06 10.75 3.24
N CYS A 116 -6.26 10.40 4.52
CA CYS A 116 -7.54 10.58 5.20
C CYS A 116 -7.97 12.05 5.33
N LYS A 117 -7.00 12.96 5.52
CA LYS A 117 -7.25 14.41 5.52
C LYS A 117 -7.76 14.88 4.16
N ASN A 118 -7.16 14.41 3.07
CA ASN A 118 -7.54 14.80 1.71
C ASN A 118 -8.91 14.24 1.31
N THR A 119 -9.23 13.01 1.74
CA THR A 119 -10.54 12.37 1.46
C THR A 119 -11.66 12.90 2.38
N GLY A 120 -11.36 13.75 3.37
CA GLY A 120 -12.36 14.33 4.28
C GLY A 120 -12.99 13.33 5.26
N SER A 121 -12.39 12.16 5.45
CA SER A 121 -12.92 11.10 6.31
C SER A 121 -12.60 11.34 7.79
N SER A 122 -13.26 12.34 8.39
CA SER A 122 -13.01 12.78 9.78
C SER A 122 -13.17 11.65 10.81
N LYS A 123 -14.18 10.79 10.66
CA LYS A 123 -14.42 9.66 11.57
C LYS A 123 -13.31 8.60 11.51
N LEU A 124 -12.82 8.30 10.31
CA LEU A 124 -11.71 7.36 10.13
C LEU A 124 -10.43 7.96 10.69
N LEU A 125 -10.20 9.25 10.42
CA LEU A 125 -9.06 9.99 10.93
C LEU A 125 -9.01 9.97 12.47
N SER A 126 -10.13 10.20 13.16
CA SER A 126 -10.19 10.09 14.63
C SER A 126 -9.82 8.69 15.13
N LYS A 127 -10.34 7.63 14.48
CA LYS A 127 -9.99 6.24 14.83
C LYS A 127 -8.50 5.96 14.61
N LEU A 128 -7.97 6.40 13.47
CA LEU A 128 -6.55 6.27 13.15
C LEU A 128 -5.69 7.00 14.17
N PHE A 129 -6.03 8.24 14.54
CA PHE A 129 -5.31 8.97 15.57
C PHE A 129 -5.33 8.26 16.93
N THR A 130 -6.44 7.62 17.31
CA THR A 130 -6.47 6.83 18.55
C THR A 130 -5.61 5.58 18.47
N ASN A 131 -5.54 4.94 17.30
CA ASN A 131 -4.73 3.74 17.08
C ASN A 131 -3.24 4.10 16.99
N THR A 132 -2.88 5.14 16.24
CA THR A 132 -1.50 5.66 16.16
C THR A 132 -1.02 6.10 17.53
N ARG A 133 -1.85 6.82 18.29
CA ARG A 133 -1.48 7.31 19.61
C ARG A 133 -1.24 6.16 20.58
N ARG A 134 -2.06 5.10 20.55
CA ARG A 134 -1.84 3.92 21.40
C ARG A 134 -0.54 3.19 21.06
N GLU A 135 -0.26 3.01 19.78
CA GLU A 135 0.96 2.35 19.32
C GLU A 135 2.22 3.19 19.61
N VAL A 136 2.19 4.50 19.32
CA VAL A 136 3.31 5.43 19.55
C VAL A 136 3.56 5.67 21.04
N LEU A 137 2.52 5.68 21.88
CA LEU A 137 2.64 5.76 23.34
C LEU A 137 2.93 4.38 23.98
N GLY A 138 3.04 3.31 23.20
CA GLY A 138 3.36 1.97 23.69
C GLY A 138 2.32 1.35 24.63
N LEU A 139 1.06 1.80 24.60
CA LEU A 139 0.03 1.32 25.52
C LEU A 139 -0.37 -0.15 25.27
N ASP A 140 -0.08 -0.67 24.08
CA ASP A 140 -0.40 -2.05 23.67
C ASP A 140 0.83 -2.99 23.69
N THR A 141 1.98 -2.60 24.30
CA THR A 141 3.13 -3.51 24.44
C THR A 141 2.90 -4.55 25.54
N GLU A 142 1.95 -5.45 25.36
CA GLU A 142 1.93 -6.74 26.07
C GLU A 142 2.94 -7.68 25.40
N LYS A 143 4.12 -7.76 26.02
CA LYS A 143 5.12 -8.85 25.98
C LYS A 143 5.62 -9.29 24.59
N THR A 144 6.60 -8.56 24.06
CA THR A 144 7.77 -9.27 23.49
C THR A 144 8.59 -9.78 24.66
N LYS A 145 8.42 -11.06 25.00
CA LYS A 145 9.29 -11.81 25.93
C LYS A 145 10.75 -11.53 25.52
N PRO A 146 11.61 -11.04 26.41
CA PRO A 146 13.01 -10.80 26.05
C PRO A 146 13.59 -12.13 25.59
N LYS A 147 14.08 -12.15 24.35
CA LYS A 147 14.93 -13.22 23.86
C LYS A 147 16.19 -13.10 24.71
N GLU A 148 16.36 -14.01 25.67
CA GLU A 148 17.53 -14.03 26.52
C GLU A 148 18.76 -14.03 25.61
N LEU A 149 19.57 -12.98 25.71
CA LEU A 149 20.92 -12.97 25.20
C LEU A 149 21.70 -13.93 26.09
N SER A 150 21.79 -15.20 25.70
CA SER A 150 22.85 -16.08 26.19
C SER A 150 24.15 -15.60 25.54
N LEU A 151 24.96 -14.89 26.33
CA LEU A 151 26.37 -14.66 26.05
C LEU A 151 27.10 -15.99 26.23
N ASP A 152 27.16 -16.79 25.18
CA ASP A 152 28.14 -17.86 25.06
C ASP A 152 29.39 -17.26 24.43
N ILE A 153 30.30 -16.76 25.28
CA ILE A 153 31.66 -16.44 24.89
C ILE A 153 32.39 -17.78 24.77
N ALA A 154 32.55 -18.27 23.54
CA ALA A 154 33.57 -19.26 23.22
C ALA A 154 34.83 -18.52 22.72
N PRO A 155 36.03 -18.87 23.18
CA PRO A 155 37.27 -18.33 22.63
C PRO A 155 37.50 -18.98 21.26
N VAL A 156 37.75 -18.17 20.23
CA VAL A 156 38.23 -18.68 18.95
C VAL A 156 39.53 -17.94 18.61
N ASP A 157 40.58 -18.74 18.61
CA ASP A 157 41.95 -18.41 18.22
C ASP A 157 42.01 -17.73 16.85
N GLY A 158 42.98 -16.82 16.73
CA GLY A 158 43.22 -16.07 15.50
C GLY A 158 43.82 -16.92 14.40
N GLU A 159 43.42 -16.64 13.16
CA GLU A 159 44.26 -16.74 11.98
C GLU A 159 43.89 -15.61 11.01
N ASP A 160 44.89 -14.78 10.70
CA ASP A 160 44.89 -13.84 9.60
C ASP A 160 44.91 -14.60 8.27
N THR A 161 44.14 -14.17 7.27
CA THR A 161 44.68 -13.90 5.93
C THR A 161 43.69 -13.15 5.03
N PRO A 162 44.19 -12.31 4.08
CA PRO A 162 43.40 -11.30 3.38
C PRO A 162 43.11 -11.68 1.91
N ILE A 163 41.92 -11.37 1.40
CA ILE A 163 41.63 -11.41 -0.05
C ILE A 163 40.80 -10.21 -0.48
N ASP A 164 41.55 -9.31 -1.11
CA ASP A 164 41.32 -8.38 -2.23
C ASP A 164 39.95 -7.85 -2.66
N ALA A 165 40.04 -6.64 -3.20
CA ALA A 165 39.01 -5.73 -3.64
C ALA A 165 38.29 -6.14 -4.93
N THR A 166 36.99 -5.81 -5.01
CA THR A 166 36.38 -5.15 -6.17
C THR A 166 35.19 -4.31 -5.70
N THR A 167 35.42 -3.00 -5.56
CA THR A 167 34.37 -1.98 -5.45
C THR A 167 34.12 -1.34 -6.82
N ASP A 168 32.92 -0.78 -6.95
CA ASP A 168 32.51 0.23 -7.94
C ASP A 168 31.75 -0.25 -9.19
N SER A 169 30.51 -0.74 -8.98
CA SER A 169 29.41 -0.44 -9.91
C SER A 169 28.00 -0.42 -9.27
N GLU A 170 27.86 -0.07 -7.99
CA GLU A 170 26.55 -0.11 -7.30
C GLU A 170 26.02 1.25 -6.83
N SER A 171 26.51 2.37 -7.39
CA SER A 171 26.05 3.69 -6.93
C SER A 171 24.69 4.12 -7.52
N ALA A 172 24.26 3.55 -8.66
CA ALA A 172 23.02 3.92 -9.33
C ALA A 172 21.81 3.07 -8.89
N THR A 173 21.99 1.76 -8.76
CA THR A 173 20.96 0.81 -8.28
C THR A 173 20.62 1.03 -6.81
N GLU A 174 21.62 1.39 -6.00
CA GLU A 174 21.43 1.67 -4.57
C GLU A 174 20.72 3.03 -4.36
N LYS A 175 20.98 4.02 -5.23
CA LYS A 175 20.22 5.29 -5.25
C LYS A 175 18.76 5.07 -5.65
N SER A 176 18.48 4.27 -6.67
CA SER A 176 17.09 3.92 -7.01
C SER A 176 16.40 3.15 -5.88
N ARG A 177 17.11 2.26 -5.17
CA ARG A 177 16.59 1.60 -3.96
C ARG A 177 16.33 2.57 -2.82
N GLN A 178 17.24 3.53 -2.59
CA GLN A 178 17.09 4.55 -1.56
C GLN A 178 15.96 5.54 -1.91
N GLU A 179 15.74 5.87 -3.18
CA GLU A 179 14.60 6.69 -3.64
C GLU A 179 13.26 5.94 -3.52
N ILE A 180 13.26 4.63 -3.75
CA ILE A 180 12.12 3.74 -3.49
C ILE A 180 11.82 3.66 -1.98
N LEU A 181 12.84 3.62 -1.13
CA LEU A 181 12.73 3.55 0.33
C LEU A 181 12.41 4.90 0.99
N GLN A 182 12.87 6.03 0.43
CA GLN A 182 12.63 7.38 0.94
C GLN A 182 11.26 7.95 0.56
N GLY A 183 10.36 7.13 0.00
CA GLY A 183 8.99 7.57 -0.28
C GLY A 183 8.89 8.65 -1.36
N ALA A 184 9.93 8.80 -2.21
CA ALA A 184 9.93 9.77 -3.29
C ALA A 184 8.86 9.42 -4.34
N ILE A 185 8.65 8.13 -4.63
CA ILE A 185 7.63 7.68 -5.58
C ILE A 185 6.22 7.97 -5.06
N PRO A 186 5.83 7.61 -3.81
CA PRO A 186 4.57 8.07 -3.22
C PRO A 186 4.41 9.59 -3.24
N LYS A 187 5.42 10.37 -2.82
CA LYS A 187 5.33 11.85 -2.82
C LYS A 187 5.14 12.43 -4.23
N ILE A 188 5.80 11.87 -5.24
CA ILE A 188 5.69 12.29 -6.65
C ILE A 188 4.34 11.88 -7.23
N VAL A 189 3.86 10.67 -6.93
CA VAL A 189 2.55 10.18 -7.39
C VAL A 189 1.41 10.94 -6.70
N PHE A 190 1.51 11.20 -5.39
CA PHE A 190 0.56 12.06 -4.67
C PHE A 190 0.62 13.50 -5.22
N ARG A 191 1.80 14.07 -5.49
CA ARG A 191 1.94 15.40 -6.11
C ARG A 191 1.36 15.47 -7.53
N ASN A 192 1.57 14.44 -8.35
CA ASN A 192 1.06 14.39 -9.72
C ASN A 192 -0.45 14.09 -9.78
N ALA A 193 -0.97 13.29 -8.85
CA ALA A 193 -2.41 13.10 -8.67
C ALA A 193 -3.11 14.38 -8.15
N ILE A 194 -2.38 15.23 -7.40
CA ILE A 194 -2.83 16.56 -6.93
C ILE A 194 -2.87 17.58 -8.09
N GLN A 195 -1.86 17.62 -8.97
CA GLN A 195 -1.79 18.59 -10.07
C GLN A 195 -2.84 18.41 -11.18
N GLY A 196 -3.46 17.23 -11.30
CA GLY A 196 -4.61 17.02 -12.19
C GLY A 196 -5.94 17.58 -11.68
N THR A 197 -5.93 18.33 -10.56
CA THR A 197 -7.12 18.91 -9.90
C THR A 197 -7.22 20.44 -10.07
N ILE A 198 -6.50 21.03 -11.03
CA ILE A 198 -6.68 22.42 -11.46
C ILE A 198 -7.04 22.42 -12.95
#